data_AF-A0A8W8HX21-F1
#
_entry.id   AF-A0A8W8HX21-F1
#
_cell.length_a   1.000
_cell.length_b   1.000
_cell.length_c   1.000
_cell.angle_alpha   90.00
_cell.angle_beta   90.00
_cell.angle_gamma   90.00
#
_symmetry.space_group_name_H-M   'P 1'
#
loop_
_entity.id
_entity.type
_entity.pdbx_description
1 polymer ?
#
loop_
_entity_poly.entity_id
_entity_poly.type
_entity_poly.pdbx_seq_one_letter_code
_entity_poly.pdbx_strand_id
1 'polypeptide(L)'
;RKTEKEKFAGGDFTTTVEAYISASGRAIQGATSHHLGQNFSKMFEICIQDQETLEKQYVYQNSWGLTTRTIGVMCMIHGDNKGLVLPPNVASVQVIIVPCGITANLSKKDEQELMDKCEALKKELLAVDIRARTDLRDNYSPGWKFNHWELKGVPIRVELGPRDIKQNQLVAVRRDTAEKMTLKNQNIGQQLKDLLKNIQDSLFNKAKSDLDSYMIVSHEWGHFCDSLDNKKIIQAPFCGDEDCEDKIKKDSARDAVVEEGAPSMGAKSLCIPFKQPETLKPGTKCINPACKRDAKFFTLFGRSY
;
A
#
# COMPACT_ATOMS: atom_id res chain seq x y z
N ARG A 1 -15.86 0.77 -9.78
CA ARG A 1 -17.11 0.44 -9.04
C ARG A 1 -17.11 -1.04 -8.71
N LYS A 2 -17.78 -1.49 -7.65
CA LYS A 2 -18.06 -2.93 -7.46
C LYS A 2 -19.12 -3.39 -8.47
N THR A 3 -19.19 -4.70 -8.72
CA THR A 3 -20.33 -5.31 -9.42
C THR A 3 -21.57 -5.27 -8.52
N GLU A 4 -22.75 -5.58 -9.07
CA GLU A 4 -23.98 -5.67 -8.27
C GLU A 4 -23.85 -6.64 -7.09
N LYS A 5 -23.17 -7.76 -7.32
CA LYS A 5 -22.94 -8.78 -6.30
C LYS A 5 -22.03 -8.33 -5.17
N GLU A 6 -20.96 -7.61 -5.49
CA GLU A 6 -19.93 -7.21 -4.51
C GLU A 6 -20.15 -5.79 -3.96
N LYS A 7 -21.27 -5.12 -4.31
CA LYS A 7 -21.62 -3.81 -3.74
C LYS A 7 -22.19 -3.95 -2.33
N PHE A 8 -22.35 -2.82 -1.66
CA PHE A 8 -23.06 -2.79 -0.38
C PHE A 8 -24.56 -2.91 -0.66
N ALA A 9 -25.20 -3.97 -0.17
CA ALA A 9 -26.58 -4.31 -0.50
C ALA A 9 -27.59 -3.19 -0.24
N GLY A 10 -27.35 -2.32 0.74
CA GLY A 10 -28.23 -1.18 1.04
C GLY A 10 -28.05 0.05 0.14
N GLY A 11 -27.03 0.06 -0.74
CA GLY A 11 -26.74 1.20 -1.60
C GLY A 11 -26.97 0.94 -3.08
N ASP A 12 -27.16 2.02 -3.83
CA ASP A 12 -27.34 1.98 -5.28
C ASP A 12 -26.07 1.50 -5.97
N PHE A 13 -24.90 2.03 -5.58
CA PHE A 13 -23.61 1.54 -6.04
C PHE A 13 -22.48 1.74 -5.02
N THR A 14 -21.45 0.91 -5.12
CA THR A 14 -20.21 1.02 -4.34
C THR A 14 -19.03 1.37 -5.25
N THR A 15 -18.21 2.34 -4.81
CA THR A 15 -16.87 2.62 -5.33
C THR A 15 -15.83 2.08 -4.37
N THR A 16 -14.67 1.72 -4.92
CA THR A 16 -13.61 1.01 -4.19
C THR A 16 -12.25 1.42 -4.73
N VAL A 17 -11.24 1.35 -3.87
CA VAL A 17 -9.83 1.32 -4.25
C VAL A 17 -9.29 -0.07 -3.96
N GLU A 18 -8.78 -0.73 -4.99
CA GLU A 18 -8.23 -2.08 -4.90
C GLU A 18 -6.70 -2.01 -4.84
N ALA A 19 -6.10 -2.77 -3.94
CA ALA A 19 -4.66 -2.96 -3.85
C ALA A 19 -4.30 -4.41 -4.20
N TYR A 20 -3.02 -4.67 -4.48
CA TYR A 20 -2.53 -5.99 -4.87
C TYR A 20 -1.29 -6.35 -4.05
N ILE A 21 -1.25 -7.60 -3.58
CA ILE A 21 -0.16 -8.18 -2.78
C ILE A 21 0.53 -9.24 -3.63
N SER A 22 1.68 -8.90 -4.22
CA SER A 22 2.42 -9.78 -5.14
C SER A 22 2.93 -11.06 -4.50
N ALA A 23 3.35 -10.99 -3.23
CA ALA A 23 3.83 -12.16 -2.49
C ALA A 23 2.78 -13.30 -2.46
N SER A 24 1.52 -12.95 -2.24
CA SER A 24 0.39 -13.89 -2.17
C SER A 24 -0.37 -14.06 -3.49
N GLY A 25 -0.20 -13.14 -4.44
CA GLY A 25 -0.97 -13.12 -5.69
C GLY A 25 -2.44 -12.78 -5.47
N ARG A 26 -2.72 -11.91 -4.48
CA ARG A 26 -4.09 -11.59 -4.07
C ARG A 26 -4.32 -10.10 -4.04
N ALA A 27 -5.50 -9.71 -4.50
CA ALA A 27 -6.03 -8.39 -4.31
C ALA A 27 -6.62 -8.21 -2.92
N ILE A 28 -6.76 -6.96 -2.51
CA ILE A 28 -7.38 -6.57 -1.26
C ILE A 28 -8.10 -5.23 -1.42
N GLN A 29 -9.34 -5.19 -0.96
CA GLN A 29 -10.12 -3.96 -0.92
C GLN A 29 -9.55 -3.01 0.14
N GLY A 30 -9.06 -1.85 -0.31
CA GLY A 30 -8.40 -0.85 0.53
C GLY A 30 -9.38 0.05 1.29
N ALA A 31 -10.39 0.58 0.60
CA ALA A 31 -11.44 1.42 1.17
C ALA A 31 -12.67 1.44 0.24
N THR A 32 -13.83 1.83 0.78
CA THR A 32 -15.07 1.96 -0.01
C THR A 32 -15.78 3.28 0.23
N SER A 33 -16.50 3.71 -0.81
CA SER A 33 -17.45 4.81 -0.74
C SER A 33 -18.72 4.42 -1.50
N HIS A 34 -19.86 4.58 -0.84
CA HIS A 34 -21.16 4.08 -1.23
C HIS A 34 -22.07 5.25 -1.54
N HIS A 35 -22.70 5.20 -2.71
CA HIS A 35 -23.90 6.00 -2.96
C HIS A 35 -25.09 5.17 -2.51
N LEU A 36 -25.79 5.64 -1.48
CA LEU A 36 -26.87 4.90 -0.84
C LEU A 36 -28.23 5.18 -1.48
N GLY A 37 -28.29 6.12 -2.42
CA GLY A 37 -29.54 6.57 -3.00
C GLY A 37 -30.46 7.13 -1.92
N GLN A 38 -31.73 6.75 -1.99
CA GLN A 38 -32.75 7.06 -0.99
C GLN A 38 -33.18 5.83 -0.17
N ASN A 39 -32.44 4.72 -0.23
CA ASN A 39 -32.87 3.46 0.40
C ASN A 39 -33.03 3.64 1.91
N PHE A 40 -32.00 4.18 2.57
CA PHE A 40 -32.01 4.42 4.01
C PHE A 40 -32.92 5.58 4.41
N SER A 41 -33.00 6.66 3.62
CA SER A 41 -33.86 7.79 3.95
C SER A 41 -35.33 7.41 3.90
N LYS A 42 -35.73 6.50 3.00
CA LYS A 42 -37.07 5.90 3.02
C LYS A 42 -37.28 4.99 4.23
N MET A 43 -36.31 4.13 4.56
CA MET A 43 -36.40 3.22 5.71
C MET A 43 -36.52 3.94 7.06
N PHE A 44 -35.83 5.07 7.22
CA PHE A 44 -35.77 5.85 8.47
C PHE A 44 -36.59 7.14 8.42
N GLU A 45 -37.43 7.32 7.39
CA GLU A 45 -38.27 8.51 7.17
C GLU A 45 -37.51 9.84 7.21
N ILE A 46 -36.26 9.86 6.72
CA ILE A 46 -35.42 11.06 6.65
C ILE A 46 -35.85 11.89 5.43
N CYS A 47 -36.65 12.92 5.66
CA CYS A 47 -37.18 13.77 4.61
C CYS A 47 -36.98 15.25 4.89
N ILE A 48 -36.96 16.02 3.81
CA ILE A 48 -37.01 17.49 3.81
C ILE A 48 -38.24 17.95 3.03
N GLN A 49 -38.66 19.19 3.27
CA GLN A 49 -39.67 19.85 2.45
C GLN A 49 -38.97 20.58 1.31
N ASP A 50 -39.39 20.32 0.08
CA ASP A 50 -38.92 21.05 -1.09
C ASP A 50 -39.32 22.53 -0.99
N GLN A 51 -38.41 23.44 -1.34
CA GLN A 51 -38.66 24.87 -1.20
C GLN A 51 -39.63 25.43 -2.25
N GLU A 52 -39.70 24.80 -3.43
CA GLU A 52 -40.53 25.25 -4.55
C GLU A 52 -41.89 24.54 -4.54
N THR A 53 -41.88 23.21 -4.44
CA THR A 53 -43.10 22.40 -4.52
C THR A 53 -43.78 22.22 -3.17
N LEU A 54 -43.10 22.52 -2.06
CA LEU A 54 -43.54 22.25 -0.69
C LEU A 54 -43.82 20.76 -0.41
N GLU A 55 -43.38 19.85 -1.29
CA GLU A 55 -43.57 18.41 -1.17
C GLU A 55 -42.50 17.76 -0.27
N LYS A 56 -42.85 16.63 0.33
CA LYS A 56 -41.92 15.81 1.12
C LYS A 56 -40.97 15.05 0.18
N GLN A 57 -39.68 15.34 0.25
CA GLN A 57 -38.64 14.65 -0.51
C GLN A 57 -37.69 13.88 0.40
N TYR A 58 -37.35 12.64 0.00
CA TYR A 58 -36.35 11.83 0.69
C TYR A 58 -34.94 12.26 0.29
N VAL A 59 -34.06 12.38 1.27
CA VAL A 59 -32.68 12.81 1.02
C VAL A 59 -31.86 11.71 0.34
N TYR A 60 -30.94 12.10 -0.55
CA TYR A 60 -29.92 11.20 -1.05
C TYR A 60 -28.77 11.09 -0.03
N GLN A 61 -28.31 9.86 0.22
CA GLN A 61 -27.29 9.60 1.23
C GLN A 61 -26.06 8.92 0.63
N ASN A 62 -24.92 9.14 1.28
CA ASN A 62 -23.65 8.50 0.98
C ASN A 62 -23.03 7.99 2.29
N SER A 63 -22.20 6.96 2.22
CA SER A 63 -21.32 6.56 3.33
C SER A 63 -19.97 6.09 2.81
N TRP A 64 -18.91 6.20 3.59
CA TRP A 64 -17.58 5.74 3.21
C TRP A 64 -16.77 5.32 4.43
N GLY A 65 -15.83 4.40 4.22
CA GLY A 65 -15.06 3.80 5.29
C GLY A 65 -13.64 3.44 4.87
N LEU A 66 -12.71 3.68 5.79
CA LEU A 66 -11.31 3.27 5.73
C LEU A 66 -10.91 2.74 7.11
N THR A 67 -10.17 1.65 7.16
CA THR A 67 -9.83 0.96 8.41
C THR A 67 -8.33 0.77 8.57
N THR A 68 -7.92 0.24 9.73
CA THR A 68 -6.55 -0.18 10.04
C THR A 68 -6.00 -1.26 9.11
N ARG A 69 -6.84 -1.86 8.24
CA ARG A 69 -6.40 -2.71 7.13
C ARG A 69 -5.30 -2.06 6.29
N THR A 70 -5.35 -0.75 6.11
CA THR A 70 -4.34 0.02 5.38
C THR A 70 -2.92 -0.15 5.94
N ILE A 71 -2.78 -0.34 7.26
CA ILE A 71 -1.50 -0.63 7.91
C ILE A 71 -0.99 -2.01 7.47
N GLY A 72 -1.87 -3.03 7.46
CA GLY A 72 -1.52 -4.37 6.98
C GLY A 72 -1.11 -4.37 5.51
N VAL A 73 -1.84 -3.65 4.66
CA VAL A 73 -1.52 -3.50 3.23
C VAL A 73 -0.15 -2.85 3.04
N MET A 74 0.14 -1.76 3.75
CA MET A 74 1.45 -1.10 3.72
C MET A 74 2.58 -2.07 4.10
N CYS A 75 2.40 -2.84 5.17
CA CYS A 75 3.39 -3.83 5.61
C CYS A 75 3.62 -4.93 4.57
N MET A 76 2.55 -5.44 3.95
CA MET A 76 2.64 -6.50 2.94
C MET A 76 3.27 -6.03 1.62
N ILE A 77 3.05 -4.78 1.22
CA ILE A 77 3.57 -4.23 -0.04
C ILE A 77 5.06 -3.85 0.08
N HIS A 78 5.45 -3.19 1.19
CA HIS A 78 6.80 -2.63 1.31
C HIS A 78 7.77 -3.51 2.08
N GLY A 79 7.28 -4.42 2.93
CA GLY A 79 8.13 -5.31 3.72
C GLY A 79 9.07 -6.16 2.87
N ASP A 80 10.22 -6.50 3.42
CA ASP A 80 11.22 -7.36 2.79
C ASP A 80 11.74 -8.43 3.76
N ASN A 81 12.72 -9.23 3.31
CA ASN A 81 13.29 -10.31 4.12
C ASN A 81 14.06 -9.83 5.36
N LYS A 82 14.31 -8.51 5.51
CA LYS A 82 14.94 -7.91 6.69
C LYS A 82 13.91 -7.34 7.67
N GLY A 83 12.64 -7.21 7.28
CA GLY A 83 11.56 -6.72 8.13
C GLY A 83 10.71 -5.64 7.49
N LEU A 84 10.22 -4.71 8.32
CA LEU A 84 9.42 -3.59 7.86
C LEU A 84 10.24 -2.62 7.00
N VAL A 85 9.57 -1.95 6.08
CA VAL A 85 10.06 -0.78 5.35
C VAL A 85 8.96 0.26 5.41
N LEU A 86 9.14 1.29 6.25
CA LEU A 86 8.08 2.27 6.48
C LEU A 86 8.19 3.42 5.46
N PRO A 87 7.10 3.81 4.80
CA PRO A 87 7.07 5.06 4.05
C PRO A 87 7.33 6.26 4.97
N PRO A 88 8.25 7.17 4.59
CA PRO A 88 8.64 8.32 5.42
C PRO A 88 7.51 9.17 5.99
N ASN A 89 6.39 9.32 5.27
CA ASN A 89 5.28 10.15 5.72
C ASN A 89 4.56 9.59 6.95
N VAL A 90 4.61 8.27 7.17
CA VAL A 90 3.92 7.58 8.27
C VAL A 90 4.89 6.94 9.28
N ALA A 91 6.20 7.01 9.02
CA ALA A 91 7.20 6.49 9.94
C ALA A 91 7.27 7.33 11.23
N SER A 92 7.06 6.70 12.40
CA SER A 92 7.16 7.40 13.70
C SER A 92 8.57 7.96 13.96
N VAL A 93 9.60 7.22 13.55
CA VAL A 93 10.98 7.67 13.47
C VAL A 93 11.38 7.64 11.99
N GLN A 94 11.72 8.79 11.44
CA GLN A 94 12.18 8.94 10.05
C GLN A 94 13.70 8.74 9.95
N VAL A 95 14.44 9.27 10.92
CA VAL A 95 15.90 9.22 10.97
C VAL A 95 16.35 8.68 12.32
N ILE A 96 17.15 7.62 12.32
CA ILE A 96 17.82 7.11 13.52
C ILE A 96 19.31 7.41 13.45
N ILE A 97 19.84 8.11 14.46
CA ILE A 97 21.25 8.46 14.57
C ILE A 97 21.92 7.45 15.50
N VAL A 98 22.95 6.76 14.99
CA VAL A 98 23.68 5.73 15.72
C VAL A 98 25.16 6.13 15.79
N PRO A 99 25.71 6.36 17.01
CA PRO A 99 27.14 6.59 17.17
C PRO A 99 27.92 5.32 16.81
N CYS A 100 28.98 5.49 16.03
CA CYS A 100 29.80 4.41 15.48
C CYS A 100 31.29 4.66 15.73
N GLY A 101 32.11 3.61 15.64
CA GLY A 101 33.57 3.74 15.77
C GLY A 101 34.07 4.04 17.18
N ILE A 102 33.26 3.75 18.21
CA ILE A 102 33.70 3.75 19.61
C ILE A 102 34.57 2.50 19.80
N THR A 103 35.84 2.72 20.13
CA THR A 103 36.84 1.66 20.34
C THR A 103 37.43 1.79 21.74
N ALA A 104 38.06 0.73 22.27
CA ALA A 104 38.72 0.77 23.57
C ALA A 104 39.82 1.85 23.68
N ASN A 105 40.35 2.31 22.54
CA ASN A 105 41.39 3.34 22.46
C ASN A 105 40.82 4.77 22.29
N LEU A 106 39.49 4.92 22.19
CA LEU A 106 38.87 6.23 22.10
C LEU A 106 38.90 6.89 23.48
N SER A 107 39.34 8.15 23.55
CA SER A 107 39.33 8.86 24.83
C SER A 107 37.90 9.11 25.29
N LYS A 108 37.67 9.11 26.62
CA LYS A 108 36.35 9.47 27.19
C LYS A 108 35.85 10.84 26.73
N LYS A 109 36.78 11.75 26.44
CA LYS A 109 36.47 13.08 25.91
C LYS A 109 35.92 13.01 24.48
N ASP A 110 36.58 12.25 23.60
CA ASP A 110 36.13 12.10 22.20
C ASP A 110 34.81 11.32 22.12
N GLU A 111 34.61 10.36 23.03
CA GLU A 111 33.33 9.64 23.17
C GLU A 111 32.20 10.60 23.58
N GLN A 112 32.42 11.42 24.60
CA GLN A 112 31.44 12.43 25.02
C GLN A 112 31.14 13.43 23.89
N GLU A 113 32.17 13.89 23.17
CA GLU A 113 31.99 14.79 22.02
C GLU A 113 31.12 14.13 20.93
N LEU A 114 31.32 12.84 20.64
CA LEU A 114 30.50 12.10 19.69
C LEU A 114 29.03 12.03 20.13
N MET A 115 28.77 11.77 21.42
CA MET A 115 27.40 11.72 21.95
C MET A 115 26.74 13.11 21.88
N ASP A 116 27.45 14.17 22.25
CA ASP A 116 26.97 15.54 22.20
C ASP A 116 26.65 15.96 20.75
N LYS A 117 27.48 15.57 19.79
CA LYS A 117 27.24 15.80 18.36
C LYS A 117 26.02 15.04 17.84
N CYS A 118 25.78 13.81 18.31
CA CYS A 118 24.57 13.05 17.95
C CYS A 118 23.29 13.75 18.46
N GLU A 119 23.29 14.21 19.70
CA GLU A 119 22.14 14.95 20.27
C GLU A 119 21.96 16.33 19.63
N ALA A 120 23.06 17.03 19.28
CA ALA A 120 23.00 18.29 18.55
C ALA A 120 22.37 18.10 17.16
N LEU A 121 22.80 17.07 16.42
CA LEU A 121 22.23 16.73 15.12
C LEU A 121 20.74 16.41 15.23
N LYS A 122 20.34 15.60 16.22
CA LYS A 122 18.93 15.32 16.48
C LYS A 122 18.11 16.60 16.68
N LYS A 123 18.61 17.56 17.47
CA LYS A 123 17.93 18.85 17.69
C LYS A 123 17.80 19.65 16.38
N GLU A 124 18.85 19.69 15.56
CA GLU A 124 18.81 20.35 14.25
C GLU A 124 17.74 19.72 13.34
N LEU A 125 17.68 18.38 13.29
CA LEU A 125 16.70 17.67 12.47
C LEU A 125 15.26 17.90 12.96
N LEU A 126 15.04 17.89 14.28
CA LEU A 126 13.73 18.20 14.86
C LEU A 126 13.31 19.65 14.56
N ALA A 127 14.25 20.60 14.57
CA ALA A 127 13.98 22.01 14.25
C ALA A 127 13.51 22.23 12.80
N VAL A 128 13.80 21.29 11.91
CA VAL A 128 13.31 21.29 10.53
C VAL A 128 12.18 20.28 10.29
N ASP A 129 11.48 19.82 11.33
CA ASP A 129 10.35 18.87 11.22
C ASP A 129 10.72 17.48 10.65
N ILE A 130 11.95 17.02 10.91
CA ILE A 130 12.33 15.62 10.72
C ILE A 130 12.18 14.89 12.05
N ARG A 131 11.40 13.80 12.07
CA ARG A 131 11.23 12.94 13.26
C ARG A 131 12.47 12.08 13.51
N ALA A 132 13.47 12.69 14.14
CA ALA A 132 14.76 12.08 14.42
C ALA A 132 14.86 11.52 15.85
N ARG A 133 15.61 10.42 16.01
CA ARG A 133 15.97 9.84 17.31
C ARG A 133 17.44 9.44 17.33
N THR A 134 18.01 9.35 18.53
CA THR A 134 19.36 8.83 18.80
C THR A 134 19.27 7.47 19.48
N ASP A 135 20.18 6.54 19.15
CA ASP A 135 20.35 5.27 19.84
C ASP A 135 21.71 5.19 20.55
N LEU A 136 21.75 5.76 21.76
CA LEU A 136 22.97 5.89 22.57
C LEU A 136 23.20 4.71 23.52
N ARG A 137 22.44 3.61 23.41
CA ARG A 137 22.60 2.43 24.28
C ARG A 137 24.02 1.84 24.13
N ASP A 138 24.86 1.93 25.14
CA ASP A 138 26.25 1.49 25.12
C ASP A 138 26.41 -0.03 25.25
N ASN A 139 25.43 -0.70 25.86
CA ASN A 139 25.37 -2.15 26.04
C ASN A 139 25.13 -2.96 24.75
N TYR A 140 24.92 -2.31 23.61
CA TYR A 140 24.73 -2.95 22.31
C TYR A 140 25.74 -2.46 21.27
N SER A 141 26.26 -3.39 20.47
CA SER A 141 27.14 -3.04 19.36
C SER A 141 26.40 -2.21 18.29
N PRO A 142 27.09 -1.34 17.53
CA PRO A 142 26.47 -0.59 16.44
C PRO A 142 25.76 -1.51 15.42
N GLY A 143 26.37 -2.65 15.07
CA GLY A 143 25.76 -3.63 14.17
C GLY A 143 24.43 -4.20 14.70
N TRP A 144 24.33 -4.44 16.00
CA TRP A 144 23.06 -4.86 16.62
C TRP A 144 22.00 -3.76 16.50
N LYS A 145 22.36 -2.50 16.77
CA LYS A 145 21.45 -1.35 16.63
C LYS A 145 21.00 -1.18 15.18
N PHE A 146 21.89 -1.37 14.22
CA PHE A 146 21.57 -1.29 12.79
C PHE A 146 20.46 -2.29 12.45
N ASN A 147 20.62 -3.55 12.84
CA ASN A 147 19.62 -4.59 12.62
C ASN A 147 18.30 -4.26 13.35
N HIS A 148 18.35 -3.80 14.60
CA HIS A 148 17.16 -3.44 15.38
C HIS A 148 16.27 -2.41 14.66
N TRP A 149 16.88 -1.36 14.08
CA TRP A 149 16.15 -0.30 13.39
C TRP A 149 15.83 -0.64 11.93
N GLU A 150 16.64 -1.46 11.27
CA GLU A 150 16.31 -2.03 9.96
C GLU A 150 15.07 -2.92 10.05
N LEU A 151 14.99 -3.80 11.05
CA LEU A 151 13.82 -4.65 11.30
C LEU A 151 12.54 -3.84 11.52
N LYS A 152 12.66 -2.71 12.22
CA LYS A 152 11.56 -1.76 12.48
C LYS A 152 11.21 -0.87 11.29
N GLY A 153 12.02 -0.87 10.23
CA GLY A 153 11.77 -0.14 9.00
C GLY A 153 11.97 1.36 9.06
N VAL A 154 12.85 1.85 9.95
CA VAL A 154 13.20 3.28 9.97
C VAL A 154 13.79 3.68 8.61
N PRO A 155 13.24 4.69 7.91
CA PRO A 155 13.63 5.02 6.54
C PRO A 155 15.10 5.33 6.33
N ILE A 156 15.70 6.08 7.26
CA ILE A 156 17.10 6.50 7.18
C ILE A 156 17.81 6.18 8.48
N ARG A 157 18.95 5.51 8.38
CA ARG A 157 19.94 5.43 9.46
C ARG A 157 21.07 6.40 9.18
N VAL A 158 21.40 7.24 10.14
CA VAL A 158 22.62 8.06 10.15
C VAL A 158 23.65 7.38 11.03
N GLU A 159 24.81 7.06 10.44
CA GLU A 159 26.00 6.57 11.12
C GLU A 159 26.93 7.78 11.33
N LEU A 160 27.22 8.10 12.60
CA LEU A 160 28.13 9.19 12.96
C LEU A 160 29.29 8.63 13.76
N GLY A 161 30.52 8.79 13.26
CA GLY A 161 31.73 8.41 13.98
C GLY A 161 32.73 9.55 14.15
N PRO A 162 33.80 9.35 14.93
CA PRO A 162 34.83 10.37 15.16
C PRO A 162 35.51 10.86 13.87
N ARG A 163 35.63 9.99 12.86
CA ARG A 163 36.19 10.34 11.54
C ARG A 163 35.27 11.29 10.78
N ASP A 164 33.96 11.04 10.83
CA ASP A 164 32.96 11.84 10.14
C ASP A 164 32.82 13.23 10.76
N ILE A 165 32.92 13.31 12.10
CA ILE A 165 32.97 14.59 12.83
C ILE A 165 34.17 15.42 12.37
N LYS A 166 35.37 14.82 12.30
CA LYS A 166 36.60 15.51 11.83
C LYS A 166 36.50 15.95 10.38
N GLN A 167 35.81 15.18 9.54
CA GLN A 167 35.60 15.49 8.12
C GLN A 167 34.37 16.36 7.86
N ASN A 168 33.64 16.75 8.92
CA ASN A 168 32.43 17.55 8.85
C ASN A 168 31.38 16.94 7.89
N GLN A 169 31.12 15.64 8.05
CA GLN A 169 30.19 14.86 7.24
C GLN A 169 29.43 13.86 8.11
N LEU A 170 28.46 13.15 7.51
CA LEU A 170 27.82 11.97 8.08
C LEU A 170 27.54 10.94 7.01
N VAL A 171 27.30 9.69 7.42
CA VAL A 171 26.89 8.63 6.50
C VAL A 171 25.40 8.35 6.72
N ALA A 172 24.59 8.54 5.68
CA ALA A 172 23.19 8.16 5.65
C ALA A 172 23.02 6.84 4.90
N VAL A 173 22.21 5.94 5.44
CA VAL A 173 21.88 4.64 4.84
C VAL A 173 20.38 4.55 4.66
N ARG A 174 19.96 4.28 3.43
CA ARG A 174 18.55 4.10 3.06
C ARG A 174 18.05 2.72 3.46
N ARG A 175 16.84 2.64 4.02
CA ARG A 175 16.23 1.34 4.36
C ARG A 175 15.69 0.57 3.17
N ASP A 176 15.16 1.26 2.16
CA ASP A 176 14.51 0.65 1.00
C ASP A 176 15.50 -0.01 0.02
N THR A 177 16.71 0.54 -0.12
CA THR A 177 17.74 0.06 -1.06
C THR A 177 19.04 -0.41 -0.40
N ALA A 178 19.25 -0.11 0.89
CA ALA A 178 20.53 -0.26 1.59
C ALA A 178 21.69 0.58 1.02
N GLU A 179 21.39 1.55 0.15
CA GLU A 179 22.38 2.48 -0.40
C GLU A 179 22.97 3.35 0.72
N LYS A 180 24.29 3.54 0.68
CA LYS A 180 25.04 4.40 1.59
C LYS A 180 25.45 5.68 0.90
N MET A 181 25.25 6.81 1.57
CA MET A 181 25.52 8.14 1.05
C MET A 181 26.30 8.94 2.10
N THR A 182 27.41 9.56 1.69
CA THR A 182 28.13 10.51 2.55
C THR A 182 27.57 11.91 2.32
N LEU A 183 26.96 12.50 3.34
CA LEU A 183 26.40 13.86 3.30
C LEU A 183 27.35 14.82 4.00
N LYS A 184 27.74 15.90 3.33
CA LYS A 184 28.52 16.98 3.95
C LYS A 184 27.65 17.77 4.91
N ASN A 185 28.24 18.32 5.97
CA ASN A 185 27.53 19.06 7.03
C ASN A 185 27.01 20.46 6.64
N GLN A 186 26.73 20.69 5.36
CA GLN A 186 26.10 21.92 4.88
C GLN A 186 24.66 21.59 4.48
N ASN A 187 23.66 22.22 5.11
CA ASN A 187 22.24 21.94 4.85
C ASN A 187 21.84 20.46 5.02
N ILE A 188 22.34 19.77 6.06
CA ILE A 188 21.97 18.36 6.33
C ILE A 188 20.45 18.20 6.41
N GLY A 189 19.77 19.11 7.13
CA GLY A 189 18.32 19.07 7.27
C GLY A 189 17.59 19.01 5.93
N GLN A 190 18.00 19.84 4.96
CA GLN A 190 17.40 19.82 3.62
C GLN A 190 17.76 18.56 2.85
N GLN A 191 19.03 18.14 2.86
CA GLN A 191 19.46 16.92 2.18
C GLN A 191 18.70 15.67 2.67
N LEU A 192 18.45 15.57 3.98
CA LEU A 192 17.67 14.47 4.56
C LEU A 192 16.18 14.58 4.24
N LYS A 193 15.59 15.78 4.16
CA LYS A 193 14.21 15.95 3.66
C LYS A 193 14.06 15.46 2.23
N ASP A 194 14.98 15.87 1.35
CA ASP A 194 14.96 15.48 -0.05
C ASP A 194 15.14 13.95 -0.19
N LEU A 195 16.01 13.37 0.63
CA LEU A 195 16.18 11.92 0.70
C LEU A 195 14.90 11.20 1.19
N LEU A 196 14.23 11.70 2.24
CA LEU A 196 12.96 11.14 2.70
C LEU A 196 11.89 11.21 1.60
N LYS A 197 11.81 12.33 0.87
CA LYS A 197 10.90 12.45 -0.28
C LYS A 197 11.25 11.44 -1.38
N ASN A 198 12.53 11.30 -1.73
CA ASN A 198 12.99 10.33 -2.71
C ASN A 198 12.63 8.88 -2.31
N ILE A 199 12.81 8.52 -1.04
CA ILE A 199 12.42 7.19 -0.52
C ILE A 199 10.91 6.99 -0.65
N GLN A 200 10.10 8.00 -0.31
CA GLN A 200 8.65 7.94 -0.47
C GLN A 200 8.22 7.68 -1.93
N ASP A 201 8.82 8.43 -2.87
CA ASP A 201 8.55 8.31 -4.30
C ASP A 201 9.06 6.95 -4.85
N SER A 202 10.24 6.51 -4.41
CA SER A 202 10.84 5.21 -4.75
C SER A 202 9.94 4.02 -4.35
N LEU A 203 9.44 4.03 -3.11
CA LEU A 203 8.54 2.98 -2.60
C LEU A 203 7.24 2.92 -3.40
N PHE A 204 6.65 4.07 -3.73
CA PHE A 204 5.44 4.14 -4.54
C PHE A 204 5.70 3.60 -5.96
N ASN A 205 6.76 4.07 -6.63
CA ASN A 205 7.08 3.67 -8.00
C ASN A 205 7.39 2.17 -8.10
N LYS A 206 8.11 1.61 -7.12
CA LYS A 206 8.37 0.17 -7.05
C LYS A 206 7.07 -0.62 -6.92
N ALA A 207 6.19 -0.25 -5.99
CA ALA A 207 4.90 -0.91 -5.80
C ALA A 207 3.98 -0.77 -7.01
N LYS A 208 4.00 0.37 -7.68
CA LYS A 208 3.23 0.62 -8.91
C LYS A 208 3.72 -0.24 -10.06
N SER A 209 5.04 -0.32 -10.26
CA SER A 209 5.64 -1.18 -11.28
C SER A 209 5.33 -2.65 -11.02
N ASP A 210 5.33 -3.06 -9.75
CA ASP A 210 4.96 -4.42 -9.34
C ASP A 210 3.49 -4.71 -9.70
N LEU A 211 2.56 -3.85 -9.27
CA LEU A 211 1.14 -3.94 -9.65
C LEU A 211 0.94 -4.06 -11.18
N ASP A 212 1.63 -3.21 -11.95
CA ASP A 212 1.51 -3.20 -13.41
C ASP A 212 2.01 -4.50 -14.04
N SER A 213 3.09 -5.10 -13.51
CA SER A 213 3.63 -6.36 -14.00
C SER A 213 2.72 -7.57 -13.74
N TYR A 214 1.87 -7.47 -12.71
CA TYR A 214 0.91 -8.51 -12.32
C TYR A 214 -0.51 -8.23 -12.81
N MET A 215 -0.75 -7.14 -13.53
CA MET A 215 -2.05 -6.81 -14.11
C MET A 215 -2.04 -7.09 -15.61
N ILE A 216 -3.00 -7.89 -16.09
CA ILE A 216 -3.10 -8.24 -17.51
C ILE A 216 -4.53 -8.09 -18.01
N VAL A 217 -4.68 -7.92 -19.33
CA VAL A 217 -5.96 -8.01 -20.02
C VAL A 217 -6.10 -9.41 -20.61
N SER A 218 -7.27 -10.04 -20.45
CA SER A 218 -7.55 -11.34 -21.07
C SER A 218 -8.94 -11.37 -21.70
N HIS A 219 -9.01 -11.94 -22.91
CA HIS A 219 -10.24 -12.19 -23.65
C HIS A 219 -10.59 -13.67 -23.74
N GLU A 220 -9.68 -14.55 -23.30
CA GLU A 220 -9.79 -15.98 -23.44
C GLU A 220 -9.77 -16.65 -22.07
N TRP A 221 -10.67 -17.61 -21.88
CA TRP A 221 -10.84 -18.30 -20.60
C TRP A 221 -9.60 -19.09 -20.18
N GLY A 222 -8.92 -19.76 -21.11
CA GLY A 222 -7.67 -20.49 -20.82
C GLY A 222 -6.59 -19.56 -20.28
N HIS A 223 -6.31 -18.47 -20.98
CA HIS A 223 -5.35 -17.44 -20.55
C HIS A 223 -5.76 -16.75 -19.24
N PHE A 224 -7.07 -16.59 -18.98
CA PHE A 224 -7.58 -16.09 -17.70
C PHE A 224 -7.19 -17.00 -16.53
N CYS A 225 -7.43 -18.31 -16.65
CA CYS A 225 -7.09 -19.30 -15.62
C CYS A 225 -5.57 -19.42 -15.43
N ASP A 226 -4.81 -19.51 -16.52
CA ASP A 226 -3.34 -19.57 -16.46
C ASP A 226 -2.75 -18.31 -15.79
N SER A 227 -3.30 -17.13 -16.09
CA SER A 227 -2.86 -15.88 -15.47
C SER A 227 -3.19 -15.83 -13.98
N LEU A 228 -4.38 -16.28 -13.56
CA LEU A 228 -4.78 -16.37 -12.16
C LEU A 228 -3.83 -17.27 -11.36
N ASP A 229 -3.38 -18.35 -11.99
CA ASP A 229 -2.45 -19.31 -11.39
C ASP A 229 -1.03 -18.78 -11.30
N ASN A 230 -0.63 -17.93 -12.24
CA ASN A 230 0.60 -17.14 -12.18
C ASN A 230 0.46 -15.89 -11.29
N LYS A 231 -0.47 -15.91 -10.33
CA LYS A 231 -0.71 -14.88 -9.31
C LYS A 231 -1.19 -13.54 -9.85
N LYS A 232 -1.60 -13.43 -11.12
CA LYS A 232 -1.99 -12.15 -11.72
C LYS A 232 -3.41 -11.73 -11.35
N ILE A 233 -3.69 -10.44 -11.47
CA ILE A 233 -5.03 -9.87 -11.53
C ILE A 233 -5.39 -9.59 -13.00
N ILE A 234 -6.62 -9.88 -13.37
CA ILE A 234 -7.04 -10.01 -14.77
C ILE A 234 -8.17 -9.05 -15.07
N GLN A 235 -7.97 -8.13 -16.01
CA GLN A 235 -9.03 -7.33 -16.60
C GLN A 235 -9.65 -8.11 -17.76
N ALA A 236 -10.92 -8.47 -17.63
CA ALA A 236 -11.60 -9.28 -18.64
C ALA A 236 -12.99 -8.74 -18.99
N PRO A 237 -13.45 -8.89 -20.25
CA PRO A 237 -14.80 -8.51 -20.65
C PRO A 237 -15.86 -9.26 -19.83
N PHE A 238 -16.80 -8.54 -19.25
CA PHE A 238 -17.81 -9.11 -18.36
C PHE A 238 -19.21 -8.57 -18.67
N CYS A 239 -20.22 -9.44 -18.61
CA CYS A 239 -21.62 -9.08 -18.87
C CYS A 239 -22.30 -8.33 -17.71
N GLY A 240 -21.72 -8.34 -16.51
CA GLY A 240 -22.23 -7.63 -15.33
C GLY A 240 -23.23 -8.41 -14.48
N ASP A 241 -23.64 -9.60 -14.92
CA ASP A 241 -24.74 -10.34 -14.28
C ASP A 241 -24.21 -11.34 -13.23
N GLU A 242 -24.90 -11.43 -12.08
CA GLU A 242 -24.41 -12.12 -10.88
C GLU A 242 -24.23 -13.63 -11.08
N ASP A 243 -25.12 -14.28 -11.85
CA ASP A 243 -25.05 -15.71 -12.16
C ASP A 243 -23.78 -16.07 -12.93
N CYS A 244 -23.29 -15.14 -13.75
CA CYS A 244 -22.06 -15.29 -14.50
C CYS A 244 -20.84 -15.11 -13.59
N GLU A 245 -20.91 -14.17 -12.65
CA GLU A 245 -19.87 -13.96 -11.63
C GLU A 245 -19.69 -15.20 -10.74
N ASP A 246 -20.78 -15.84 -10.31
CA ASP A 246 -20.74 -17.12 -9.58
C ASP A 246 -20.02 -18.22 -10.36
N LYS A 247 -20.38 -18.37 -11.64
CA LYS A 247 -19.75 -19.37 -12.51
C LYS A 247 -18.26 -19.09 -12.71
N ILE A 248 -17.86 -17.83 -12.94
CA ILE A 248 -16.44 -17.46 -13.06
C ILE A 248 -15.69 -17.85 -11.77
N LYS A 249 -16.23 -17.52 -10.60
CA LYS A 249 -15.62 -17.87 -9.32
C LYS A 249 -15.50 -19.38 -9.13
N LYS A 250 -16.54 -20.14 -9.47
CA LYS A 250 -16.56 -21.60 -9.35
C LYS A 250 -15.59 -22.27 -10.33
N ASP A 251 -15.67 -21.92 -11.60
CA ASP A 251 -14.95 -22.60 -12.68
C ASP A 251 -13.46 -22.22 -12.74
N SER A 252 -13.08 -21.10 -12.12
CA SER A 252 -11.66 -20.70 -11.95
C SER A 252 -11.05 -21.19 -10.63
N ALA A 253 -11.83 -21.83 -9.75
CA ALA A 253 -11.29 -22.42 -8.54
C ALA A 253 -10.52 -23.70 -8.87
N ARG A 254 -9.34 -23.86 -8.25
CA ARG A 254 -8.60 -25.14 -8.28
C ARG A 254 -9.13 -26.06 -7.18
N ASP A 255 -9.27 -27.35 -7.49
CA ASP A 255 -9.42 -28.44 -6.53
C ASP A 255 -8.09 -28.67 -5.79
N ALA A 256 -7.69 -27.73 -4.94
CA ALA A 256 -6.65 -27.96 -3.95
C ALA A 256 -7.33 -28.32 -2.63
N VAL A 257 -6.80 -29.31 -1.90
CA VAL A 257 -7.22 -29.57 -0.51
C VAL A 257 -6.87 -28.32 0.29
N VAL A 258 -7.87 -27.50 0.59
CA VAL A 258 -7.71 -26.29 1.39
C VAL A 258 -8.04 -26.62 2.83
N GLU A 259 -7.13 -26.27 3.74
CA GLU A 259 -7.38 -26.29 5.18
C GLU A 259 -8.57 -25.38 5.53
N GLU A 260 -9.26 -25.70 6.62
CA GLU A 260 -10.39 -24.92 7.10
C GLU A 260 -9.93 -23.48 7.44
N GLY A 261 -10.50 -22.47 6.77
CA GLY A 261 -10.09 -21.07 6.87
C GLY A 261 -9.12 -20.58 5.79
N ALA A 262 -8.72 -21.44 4.85
CA ALA A 262 -7.85 -21.05 3.75
C ALA A 262 -8.55 -20.14 2.72
N PRO A 263 -7.82 -19.17 2.14
CA PRO A 263 -8.44 -18.11 1.33
C PRO A 263 -8.90 -18.61 -0.05
N SER A 264 -10.06 -18.11 -0.49
CA SER A 264 -10.75 -18.55 -1.73
C SER A 264 -9.82 -18.62 -2.94
N MET A 265 -9.85 -19.73 -3.67
CA MET A 265 -8.97 -19.98 -4.82
C MET A 265 -9.56 -19.52 -6.16
N GLY A 266 -10.88 -19.35 -6.23
CA GLY A 266 -11.56 -18.82 -7.40
C GLY A 266 -11.44 -17.30 -7.53
N ALA A 267 -11.45 -16.81 -8.75
CA ALA A 267 -11.44 -15.38 -9.02
C ALA A 267 -12.77 -14.73 -8.64
N LYS A 268 -12.72 -13.66 -7.85
CA LYS A 268 -13.86 -12.77 -7.61
C LYS A 268 -13.74 -11.53 -8.47
N SER A 269 -14.86 -10.83 -8.70
CA SER A 269 -14.77 -9.48 -9.21
C SER A 269 -14.20 -8.56 -8.13
N LEU A 270 -13.19 -7.79 -8.49
CA LEU A 270 -12.53 -6.83 -7.59
C LEU A 270 -13.17 -5.47 -7.79
N CYS A 271 -13.14 -4.97 -9.03
CA CYS A 271 -13.89 -3.79 -9.42
C CYS A 271 -14.04 -3.71 -10.94
N ILE A 272 -15.01 -2.95 -11.40
CA ILE A 272 -15.10 -2.38 -12.74
C ILE A 272 -14.24 -1.10 -12.72
N PRO A 273 -13.06 -1.09 -13.37
CA PRO A 273 -12.16 0.06 -13.34
C PRO A 273 -12.81 1.28 -14.01
N PHE A 274 -12.63 2.47 -13.44
CA PHE A 274 -13.12 3.71 -14.07
C PHE A 274 -12.41 3.96 -15.41
N LYS A 275 -11.09 3.78 -15.44
CA LYS A 275 -10.32 3.74 -16.68
C LYS A 275 -10.32 2.32 -17.21
N GLN A 276 -11.13 2.07 -18.23
CA GLN A 276 -11.16 0.78 -18.93
C GLN A 276 -9.81 0.57 -19.65
N PRO A 277 -9.30 -0.68 -19.73
CA PRO A 277 -8.01 -0.96 -20.35
C PRO A 277 -8.03 -0.69 -21.86
N GLU A 278 -9.19 -0.91 -22.49
CA GLU A 278 -9.45 -0.65 -23.90
C GLU A 278 -10.94 -0.39 -24.15
N THR A 279 -11.28 0.07 -25.35
CA THR A 279 -12.68 0.27 -25.76
C THR A 279 -13.30 -1.05 -26.16
N LEU A 280 -14.43 -1.40 -25.55
CA LEU A 280 -15.12 -2.65 -25.80
C LEU A 280 -15.75 -2.64 -27.20
N LYS A 281 -15.33 -3.57 -28.06
CA LYS A 281 -15.86 -3.68 -29.43
C LYS A 281 -17.29 -4.26 -29.40
N PRO A 282 -18.20 -3.80 -30.27
CA PRO A 282 -19.54 -4.40 -30.40
C PRO A 282 -19.46 -5.92 -30.63
N GLY A 283 -20.31 -6.68 -29.95
CA GLY A 283 -20.34 -8.14 -30.03
C GLY A 283 -19.24 -8.88 -29.24
N THR A 284 -18.38 -8.16 -28.51
CA THR A 284 -17.41 -8.78 -27.59
C THR A 284 -18.17 -9.61 -26.55
N LYS A 285 -17.84 -10.90 -26.45
CA LYS A 285 -18.51 -11.81 -25.51
C LYS A 285 -17.90 -11.74 -24.11
N CYS A 286 -18.70 -12.13 -23.12
CA CYS A 286 -18.24 -12.30 -21.74
C CYS A 286 -17.10 -13.33 -21.66
N ILE A 287 -16.15 -13.13 -20.74
CA ILE A 287 -15.00 -14.02 -20.52
C ILE A 287 -15.40 -15.45 -20.12
N ASN A 288 -16.56 -15.62 -19.50
CA ASN A 288 -17.09 -16.92 -19.14
C ASN A 288 -17.53 -17.68 -20.41
N PRO A 289 -16.94 -18.86 -20.72
CA PRO A 289 -17.22 -19.58 -21.95
C PRO A 289 -18.66 -20.11 -22.05
N ALA A 290 -19.34 -20.30 -20.91
CA ALA A 290 -20.75 -20.72 -20.87
C ALA A 290 -21.73 -19.55 -21.08
N CYS A 291 -21.25 -18.30 -21.11
CA CYS A 291 -22.07 -17.10 -21.23
C CYS A 291 -22.16 -16.63 -22.69
N LYS A 292 -23.39 -16.53 -23.22
CA LYS A 292 -23.64 -16.05 -24.60
C LYS A 292 -23.89 -14.53 -24.70
N ARG A 293 -24.02 -13.86 -23.55
CA ARG A 293 -24.27 -12.41 -23.44
C ARG A 293 -23.05 -11.61 -23.90
N ASP A 294 -23.32 -10.43 -24.45
CA ASP A 294 -22.28 -9.46 -24.76
C ASP A 294 -21.73 -8.86 -23.47
N ALA A 295 -20.43 -8.58 -23.46
CA ALA A 295 -19.79 -7.87 -22.37
C ALA A 295 -20.23 -6.41 -22.35
N LYS A 296 -20.43 -5.87 -21.15
CA LYS A 296 -20.80 -4.46 -20.94
C LYS A 296 -19.57 -3.61 -20.61
N PHE A 297 -18.58 -4.20 -19.95
CA PHE A 297 -17.36 -3.53 -19.48
C PHE A 297 -16.27 -4.56 -19.17
N PHE A 298 -15.03 -4.12 -19.10
CA PHE A 298 -13.96 -4.87 -18.46
C PHE A 298 -14.10 -4.78 -16.94
N THR A 299 -14.02 -5.94 -16.32
CA THR A 299 -13.98 -6.09 -14.86
C THR A 299 -12.61 -6.64 -14.47
N LEU A 300 -12.03 -6.10 -13.42
CA LEU A 300 -10.83 -6.62 -12.80
C LEU A 300 -11.22 -7.80 -11.90
N PHE A 301 -10.63 -8.96 -12.14
CA PHE A 301 -10.81 -10.19 -11.41
C PHE A 301 -9.50 -10.62 -10.74
N GLY A 302 -9.61 -11.40 -9.68
CA GLY A 302 -8.46 -12.02 -9.06
C GLY A 302 -8.84 -12.79 -7.80
N ARG A 303 -7.85 -13.50 -7.25
CA ARG A 303 -7.95 -14.03 -5.89
C ARG A 303 -7.94 -12.84 -4.92
N SER A 304 -8.77 -12.88 -3.90
CA SER A 304 -8.89 -11.81 -2.90
C SER A 304 -8.59 -12.35 -1.50
N TYR A 305 -8.16 -11.45 -0.61
CA TYR A 305 -8.34 -11.61 0.84
C TYR A 305 -9.80 -11.46 1.23
#